data_AF-A0A937LBM8-F1
#
_entry.id   AF-A0A937LBM8-F1
#
_cell.length_a   1.000
_cell.length_b   1.000
_cell.length_c   1.000
_cell.angle_alpha   90.00
_cell.angle_beta   90.00
_cell.angle_gamma   90.00
#
_symmetry.space_group_name_H-M   'P 1'
#
loop_
_entity.id
_entity.type
_entity.pdbx_description
1 polymer ?
#
loop_
_entity_poly.entity_id
_entity_poly.type
_entity_poly.pdbx_seq_one_letter_code
_entity_poly.pdbx_strand_id
1 'polypeptide(L)'
;AFSCLYLLKKDGEYKENISDLSGISKKHPVLAISFLLILFSLAGIPPLGGFFAKFYVFTAVLEQQMYTLAIIGLLTTVISAFYYLKIIKTIYFDDSLITFDLTKNIFAKVSILISCGIISTFFLYPAIFNDVVSSLFIN
;
A
#
# COMPACT_ATOMS: atom_id res chain seq x y z
N ALA A 1 1.46 0.09 -5.98
CA ALA A 1 0.35 -0.78 -6.41
C ALA A 1 0.33 -0.94 -7.93
N PHE A 2 0.29 0.14 -8.69
CA PHE A 2 0.25 0.08 -10.17
C PHE A 2 1.43 -0.65 -10.81
N SER A 3 2.66 -0.46 -10.33
CA SER A 3 3.82 -1.25 -10.81
C SER A 3 3.65 -2.76 -10.58
N CYS A 4 2.95 -3.16 -9.51
CA CYS A 4 2.64 -4.56 -9.23
C CYS A 4 1.58 -5.09 -10.22
N LEU A 5 0.53 -4.31 -10.49
CA LEU A 5 -0.50 -4.65 -11.49
C LEU A 5 0.10 -4.79 -12.90
N TYR A 6 1.04 -3.92 -13.25
CA TYR A 6 1.75 -4.00 -14.54
C TYR A 6 2.53 -5.31 -14.74
N LEU A 7 2.97 -5.96 -13.64
CA LEU A 7 3.64 -7.26 -13.70
C LEU A 7 2.66 -8.44 -13.85
N LEU A 8 1.35 -8.21 -13.69
CA LEU A 8 0.30 -9.22 -13.80
C LEU A 8 -0.17 -9.35 -15.24
N LYS A 9 0.63 -10.11 -16.00
CA LYS A 9 0.34 -10.44 -17.39
C LYS A 9 0.15 -11.94 -17.54
N LYS A 10 -0.79 -12.36 -18.39
CA LYS A 10 -0.96 -13.74 -18.82
C LYS A 10 -1.29 -13.76 -20.30
N ASP A 11 -0.60 -14.59 -21.08
CA ASP A 11 -0.90 -14.81 -22.50
C ASP A 11 -0.97 -13.51 -23.33
N GLY A 12 -0.17 -12.50 -22.99
CA GLY A 12 -0.19 -11.22 -23.71
C GLY A 12 -1.17 -10.18 -23.16
N GLU A 13 -2.05 -10.55 -22.22
CA GLU A 13 -3.09 -9.68 -21.65
C GLU A 13 -2.84 -9.33 -20.17
N TYR A 14 -3.22 -8.11 -19.77
CA TYR A 14 -3.23 -7.72 -18.37
C TYR A 14 -4.47 -8.29 -17.69
N LYS A 15 -4.29 -8.85 -16.49
CA LYS A 15 -5.38 -9.35 -15.67
C LYS A 15 -5.47 -8.50 -14.40
N GLU A 16 -6.51 -7.69 -14.35
CA GLU A 16 -6.65 -6.59 -13.37
C GLU A 16 -7.83 -6.80 -12.41
N ASN A 17 -8.61 -7.88 -12.58
CA ASN A 17 -9.72 -8.14 -11.67
C ASN A 17 -9.19 -8.63 -10.31
N ILE A 18 -9.94 -8.33 -9.26
CA ILE A 18 -9.59 -8.79 -7.90
C ILE A 18 -9.55 -10.33 -7.84
N SER A 19 -10.43 -11.01 -8.58
CA SER A 19 -10.44 -12.48 -8.70
C SER A 19 -9.15 -13.03 -9.31
N ASP A 20 -8.52 -12.29 -10.22
CA ASP A 20 -7.30 -12.72 -10.90
C ASP A 20 -6.12 -12.74 -9.93
N LEU A 21 -6.17 -11.91 -8.88
CA LEU A 21 -5.15 -11.86 -7.82
C LEU A 21 -5.14 -13.08 -6.90
N SER A 22 -6.11 -14.00 -7.04
CA SER A 22 -6.28 -15.15 -6.17
C SER A 22 -5.04 -16.05 -6.12
N GLY A 23 -4.62 -16.39 -4.91
CA GLY A 23 -3.55 -17.36 -4.66
C GLY A 23 -2.18 -17.00 -5.25
N ILE A 24 -1.93 -15.73 -5.62
CA ILE A 24 -0.61 -15.27 -6.11
C ILE A 24 0.50 -15.57 -5.09
N SER A 25 0.18 -15.57 -3.79
CA SER A 25 1.11 -15.88 -2.71
C SER A 25 1.84 -17.23 -2.88
N LYS A 26 1.16 -18.25 -3.43
CA LYS A 26 1.71 -19.60 -3.63
C LYS A 26 2.76 -19.66 -4.75
N LYS A 27 2.57 -18.88 -5.82
CA LYS A 27 3.42 -18.92 -7.04
C LYS A 27 4.44 -17.80 -7.10
N HIS A 28 4.08 -16.62 -6.62
CA HIS A 28 4.89 -15.40 -6.68
C HIS A 28 4.91 -14.70 -5.31
N PRO A 29 5.57 -15.30 -4.30
CA PRO A 29 5.52 -14.81 -2.93
C PRO A 29 6.07 -13.38 -2.77
N VAL A 30 7.11 -13.02 -3.54
CA VAL A 30 7.69 -11.66 -3.50
C VAL A 30 6.70 -10.60 -3.96
N LEU A 31 5.94 -10.88 -5.03
CA LEU A 31 4.92 -9.95 -5.54
C LEU A 31 3.74 -9.86 -4.55
N ALA A 32 3.34 -10.98 -3.95
CA ALA A 32 2.30 -11.01 -2.93
C ALA A 32 2.68 -10.20 -1.68
N ILE A 33 3.91 -10.35 -1.17
CA ILE A 33 4.42 -9.56 -0.03
C ILE A 33 4.46 -8.07 -0.39
N SER A 34 4.85 -7.73 -1.61
CA SER A 34 4.84 -6.34 -2.06
C SER A 34 3.43 -5.75 -2.07
N PHE A 35 2.44 -6.49 -2.57
CA PHE A 35 1.03 -6.10 -2.50
C PHE A 35 0.55 -5.96 -1.05
N LEU A 36 0.93 -6.89 -0.17
CA LEU A 36 0.61 -6.87 1.25
C LEU A 36 1.09 -5.57 1.91
N LEU A 37 2.37 -5.23 1.76
CA LEU A 37 2.97 -4.03 2.34
C LEU A 37 2.30 -2.75 1.81
N ILE A 38 2.03 -2.69 0.50
CA ILE A 38 1.39 -1.53 -0.11
C ILE A 38 -0.05 -1.38 0.37
N LEU A 39 -0.83 -2.47 0.40
CA LEU A 39 -2.24 -2.44 0.81
C LEU A 39 -2.39 -2.17 2.32
N PHE A 40 -1.53 -2.72 3.16
CA PHE A 40 -1.49 -2.37 4.58
C PHE A 40 -1.08 -0.92 4.81
N SER A 41 -0.18 -0.37 3.99
CA SER A 41 0.18 1.04 4.06
C SER A 41 -1.02 1.93 3.72
N LEU A 42 -1.77 1.59 2.66
CA LEU A 42 -3.01 2.28 2.30
C LEU A 42 -4.12 2.15 3.37
N ALA A 43 -4.23 0.98 4.00
CA ALA A 43 -5.12 0.77 5.13
C ALA A 43 -4.74 1.67 6.32
N GLY A 44 -3.44 1.94 6.51
CA GLY A 44 -2.91 2.72 7.62
C GLY A 44 -2.55 1.84 8.81
N ILE A 45 -1.86 0.73 8.55
CA ILE A 45 -1.37 -0.16 9.61
C ILE A 45 -0.10 0.45 10.25
N PRO A 46 0.00 0.59 11.59
CA PRO A 46 1.00 1.40 12.29
C PRO A 46 2.48 1.29 11.84
N PRO A 47 3.03 0.10 11.55
CA PRO A 47 4.42 -0.04 11.09
C PRO A 47 4.71 0.51 9.69
N LEU A 48 3.73 1.08 8.98
CA LEU A 48 3.89 1.50 7.57
C LEU A 48 3.66 3.01 7.42
N GLY A 49 4.36 3.63 6.47
CA GLY A 49 4.32 5.09 6.27
C GLY A 49 2.92 5.68 6.05
N GLY A 50 1.98 4.94 5.46
CA GLY A 50 0.61 5.42 5.26
C GLY A 50 -0.19 5.62 6.55
N PHE A 51 0.19 4.97 7.66
CA PHE A 51 -0.38 5.27 8.98
C PHE A 51 0.03 6.67 9.44
N PHE A 52 1.32 6.99 9.38
CA PHE A 52 1.83 8.30 9.81
C PHE A 52 1.26 9.44 8.99
N ALA A 53 1.10 9.25 7.67
CA ALA A 53 0.45 10.23 6.81
C ALA A 53 -0.95 10.60 7.32
N LYS A 54 -1.78 9.60 7.64
CA LYS A 54 -3.12 9.83 8.21
C LYS A 54 -3.04 10.40 9.61
N PHE A 55 -2.14 9.89 10.45
CA PHE A 55 -1.94 10.36 11.82
C PHE A 55 -1.62 11.85 11.87
N TYR A 56 -0.67 12.34 11.06
CA TYR A 56 -0.34 13.77 11.01
C TYR A 56 -1.53 14.63 10.56
N VAL A 57 -2.31 14.17 9.57
CA VAL A 57 -3.53 14.86 9.15
C VAL A 57 -4.57 14.90 10.28
N PHE A 58 -4.78 13.79 10.98
CA PHE A 58 -5.72 13.77 12.11
C PHE A 58 -5.26 14.65 13.27
N THR A 59 -3.97 14.65 13.60
CA THR A 59 -3.41 15.52 14.62
C THR A 59 -3.65 16.99 14.26
N ALA A 60 -3.36 17.41 13.03
CA ALA A 60 -3.60 18.78 12.59
C ALA A 60 -5.08 19.20 12.65
N VAL A 61 -6.00 18.30 12.27
CA VAL A 61 -7.46 18.54 12.33
C VAL A 61 -7.95 18.61 13.79
N LEU A 62 -7.42 17.77 14.68
CA LEU A 62 -7.76 17.77 16.10
C LEU A 62 -7.22 19.00 16.83
N GLU A 63 -6.01 19.46 16.50
CA GLU A 63 -5.43 20.70 17.02
C GLU A 63 -6.28 21.93 16.64
N GLN A 64 -6.85 21.93 15.44
CA GLN A 64 -7.80 22.95 14.97
C GLN A 64 -9.24 22.73 15.47
N GLN A 65 -9.47 21.79 16.40
CA GLN A 65 -10.79 21.46 16.97
C GLN A 65 -11.85 21.06 15.93
N MET A 66 -11.44 20.60 14.75
CA MET A 66 -12.33 20.23 13.64
C MET A 66 -12.87 18.80 13.82
N TYR A 67 -13.58 18.54 14.91
CA TYR A 67 -13.99 17.20 15.32
C TYR A 67 -14.85 16.47 14.27
N THR A 68 -15.74 17.19 13.57
CA THR A 68 -16.58 16.60 12.52
C THR A 68 -15.74 15.99 11.40
N LEU A 69 -14.69 16.68 10.94
CA LEU A 69 -13.78 16.15 9.91
C LEU A 69 -12.97 14.98 10.43
N ALA A 70 -12.52 15.04 11.69
CA ALA A 70 -11.79 13.93 12.31
C ALA A 70 -12.63 12.64 12.35
N ILE A 71 -13.91 12.74 12.73
CA ILE A 71 -14.83 11.60 12.78
C ILE A 71 -15.06 11.02 11.38
N ILE A 72 -15.35 11.87 10.39
CA ILE A 72 -15.57 11.44 9.00
C ILE A 72 -14.30 10.77 8.44
N GLY A 73 -13.13 11.37 8.65
CA GLY A 73 -11.86 10.82 8.21
C GLY A 73 -11.55 9.46 8.86
N LEU A 74 -11.88 9.29 10.15
CA LEU A 74 -11.67 8.03 10.85
C LEU A 74 -12.61 6.94 10.32
N LEU A 75 -13.90 7.23 10.14
CA LEU A 75 -14.88 6.29 9.58
C LEU A 75 -14.51 5.85 8.16
N THR A 76 -14.18 6.81 7.30
CA THR A 76 -13.74 6.52 5.92
C THR A 76 -12.47 5.68 5.88
N THR A 77 -11.55 5.89 6.82
CA THR A 77 -10.34 5.07 6.96
C THR A 77 -10.68 3.63 7.34
N VAL A 78 -11.59 3.41 8.29
CA VAL A 78 -12.05 2.06 8.68
C VAL A 78 -12.73 1.34 7.53
N ILE A 79 -13.61 2.04 6.80
CA ILE A 79 -14.28 1.48 5.61
C ILE A 79 -13.25 1.09 4.54
N SER A 80 -12.26 1.96 4.29
CA SER A 80 -11.21 1.68 3.30
C SER A 80 -10.34 0.48 3.72
N ALA A 81 -10.01 0.38 5.01
CA ALA A 81 -9.25 -0.75 5.53
C ALA A 81 -9.96 -2.09 5.28
N PHE A 82 -11.29 -2.15 5.43
CA PHE A 82 -12.06 -3.35 5.09
C PHE A 82 -11.88 -3.78 3.63
N TYR A 83 -11.95 -2.84 2.68
CA TYR A 83 -11.75 -3.15 1.25
C TYR A 83 -10.33 -3.63 0.94
N TYR A 84 -9.31 -3.03 1.55
CA TYR A 84 -7.93 -3.46 1.34
C TYR A 84 -7.65 -4.84 1.94
N LEU A 85 -8.19 -5.12 3.13
CA LEU A 85 -8.10 -6.44 3.76
C LEU A 85 -8.80 -7.52 2.93
N LYS A 86 -9.93 -7.19 2.28
CA LYS A 86 -10.61 -8.12 1.37
C LYS A 86 -9.72 -8.51 0.17
N ILE A 87 -8.96 -7.58 -0.40
CA ILE A 87 -8.02 -7.87 -1.49
C ILE A 87 -6.88 -8.75 -0.99
N ILE A 88 -6.32 -8.45 0.19
CA ILE A 88 -5.27 -9.26 0.81
C ILE A 88 -5.76 -10.68 1.08
N LYS A 89 -7.00 -10.81 1.56
CA LYS A 89 -7.65 -12.09 1.77
C LYS A 89 -7.66 -12.91 0.47
N THR A 90 -8.02 -12.31 -0.65
CA THR A 90 -8.01 -12.99 -1.95
C THR A 90 -6.60 -13.40 -2.40
N ILE A 91 -5.59 -12.55 -2.21
CA ILE A 91 -4.20 -12.86 -2.59
C ILE A 91 -3.62 -14.07 -1.83
N TYR A 92 -3.94 -14.18 -0.53
CA TYR A 92 -3.31 -15.16 0.36
C TYR A 92 -4.15 -16.41 0.63
N PHE A 93 -5.47 -16.28 0.73
CA PHE A 93 -6.34 -17.35 1.21
C PHE A 93 -7.21 -17.99 0.12
N ASP A 94 -7.46 -17.31 -1.00
CA ASP A 94 -8.22 -17.91 -2.09
C ASP A 94 -7.32 -18.80 -2.96
N ASP A 95 -7.89 -19.82 -3.58
CA ASP A 95 -7.15 -20.71 -4.47
C ASP A 95 -6.80 -20.05 -5.79
N SER A 96 -5.61 -20.37 -6.30
CA SER A 96 -5.06 -19.74 -7.49
C SER A 96 -5.85 -20.14 -8.73
N LEU A 97 -6.62 -19.20 -9.27
CA LEU A 97 -7.37 -19.38 -10.52
C LEU A 97 -6.45 -19.29 -11.74
N ILE A 98 -5.35 -18.53 -11.64
CA ILE A 98 -4.51 -18.15 -12.78
C ILE A 98 -3.02 -18.30 -12.45
N THR A 99 -2.23 -18.80 -13.39
CA THR A 99 -0.75 -18.68 -13.42
C THR A 99 -0.35 -17.46 -14.24
N PHE A 100 0.37 -16.51 -13.64
CA PHE A 100 0.85 -15.33 -14.35
C PHE A 100 2.18 -15.60 -15.06
N ASP A 101 2.31 -15.09 -16.27
CA ASP A 101 3.60 -14.95 -16.93
C ASP A 101 4.24 -13.67 -16.40
N LEU A 102 4.99 -13.78 -15.29
CA LEU A 102 5.67 -12.62 -14.75
C LEU A 102 6.56 -12.01 -15.83
N THR A 103 6.21 -10.80 -16.26
CA THR A 103 7.02 -10.03 -17.18
C THR A 103 8.41 -9.87 -16.59
N LYS A 104 9.45 -10.14 -17.38
CA LYS A 104 10.86 -9.94 -16.99
C LYS A 104 11.24 -8.45 -16.98
N ASN A 105 10.34 -7.58 -16.55
CA ASN A 105 10.61 -6.14 -16.46
C ASN A 105 11.33 -5.85 -15.14
N ILE A 106 12.66 -5.76 -15.21
CA ILE A 106 13.52 -5.51 -14.06
C ILE A 106 13.25 -4.13 -13.43
N PHE A 107 12.94 -3.12 -14.24
CA PHE A 107 12.65 -1.76 -13.78
C PHE A 107 11.40 -1.73 -12.91
N ALA A 108 10.34 -2.43 -13.32
CA ALA A 108 9.12 -2.53 -12.53
C ALA A 108 9.38 -3.24 -11.18
N LYS A 109 10.16 -4.33 -11.17
CA LYS A 109 10.53 -5.03 -9.92
C LYS A 109 11.35 -4.14 -8.99
N VAL A 110 12.36 -3.44 -9.52
CA VAL A 110 13.20 -2.52 -8.74
C VAL A 110 12.36 -1.37 -8.17
N SER A 111 11.47 -0.78 -8.98
CA SER A 111 10.55 0.27 -8.53
C SER A 111 9.66 -0.19 -7.37
N ILE A 112 9.11 -1.41 -7.44
CA ILE A 112 8.31 -2.00 -6.35
C ILE A 112 9.14 -2.17 -5.08
N LEU A 113 10.35 -2.69 -5.21
CA LEU A 113 11.22 -2.97 -4.07
C LEU A 113 11.65 -1.68 -3.37
N ILE A 114 12.03 -0.66 -4.14
CA ILE A 114 12.32 0.69 -3.64
C ILE A 114 11.10 1.26 -2.91
N SER A 115 9.92 1.19 -3.53
CA SER A 115 8.69 1.72 -2.92
C SER A 115 8.35 1.03 -1.60
N CYS A 116 8.46 -0.31 -1.54
CA CYS A 116 8.21 -1.08 -0.32
C CYS A 116 9.25 -0.75 0.76
N GLY A 117 10.52 -0.60 0.38
CA GLY A 117 11.59 -0.19 1.27
C GLY A 117 11.29 1.18 1.90
N ILE A 118 10.93 2.18 1.09
CA ILE A 118 10.57 3.53 1.57
C ILE A 118 9.39 3.46 2.55
N ILE A 119 8.33 2.73 2.20
CA ILE A 119 7.13 2.59 3.05
C ILE A 119 7.46 1.95 4.40
N SER A 120 8.34 0.95 4.42
CA SER A 120 8.74 0.25 5.64
C SER A 120 9.73 1.03 6.49
N THR A 121 10.67 1.75 5.87
CA THR A 121 11.68 2.55 6.56
C THR A 121 11.07 3.74 7.30
N PHE A 122 9.92 4.24 6.85
CA PHE A 122 9.25 5.39 7.46
C PHE A 122 8.96 5.21 8.96
N PHE A 123 8.70 3.98 9.41
CA PHE A 123 8.49 3.69 10.83
C PHE A 123 9.77 3.80 11.68
N LEU A 124 10.93 3.49 11.11
CA LEU A 124 12.22 3.48 11.82
C LEU A 124 12.80 4.89 11.99
N TYR A 125 12.59 5.77 11.02
CA TYR A 125 13.17 7.12 11.04
C TYR A 125 12.22 8.19 10.44
N PRO A 126 11.12 8.55 11.14
CA PRO A 126 10.21 9.60 10.68
C PRO A 126 10.88 10.99 10.59
N ALA A 127 11.97 11.20 11.34
CA ALA A 127 12.64 12.50 11.47
C ALA A 127 13.19 13.05 10.15
N ILE A 128 13.77 12.21 9.26
CA ILE A 128 14.25 12.65 7.92
C ILE A 128 13.14 13.38 7.16
N PHE A 129 11.92 12.84 7.19
CA PHE A 129 10.81 13.43 6.46
C PHE A 129 10.39 14.77 7.06
N ASN A 130 10.33 14.86 8.38
CA ASN A 130 9.98 16.09 9.07
C ASN A 130 11.02 17.21 8.82
N ASP A 131 12.31 16.86 8.81
CA ASP A 131 13.39 17.80 8.52
C ASP A 131 13.29 18.34 7.08
N VAL A 132 13.05 17.47 6.10
CA VAL A 132 12.84 17.87 4.69
C VAL A 132 11.63 18.79 4.55
N VAL A 133 10.49 18.43 5.17
CA VAL A 133 9.27 19.26 5.12
C VAL A 133 9.52 20.61 5.77
N SER A 134 10.13 20.65 6.95
CA SER A 134 10.42 21.92 7.64
C SER A 134 11.34 22.84 6.83
N SER A 135 12.33 22.29 6.11
CA SER A 135 13.22 23.08 5.23
C SER A 135 12.50 23.75 4.05
N LEU A 136 11.36 23.20 3.60
CA LEU A 136 10.55 23.75 2.51
C LEU A 136 9.59 24.85 2.97
N PHE A 137 9.19 24.85 4.25
CA PHE A 137 8.23 25.80 4.80
C PHE A 137 8.87 26.93 5.63
N ILE A 138 10.15 26.77 6.03
CA ILE A 138 10.91 27.77 6.81
C ILE A 138 11.78 28.69 5.91
N ASN A 139 11.80 28.43 4.60
CA ASN A 139 12.27 29.37 3.56
C ASN A 139 11.09 30.11 2.93
#